data_AF-A0A7W0US84-F1
#
_entry.id   AF-A0A7W0US84-F1
#
_cell.length_a   1.000
_cell.length_b   1.000
_cell.length_c   1.000
_cell.angle_alpha   90.00
_cell.angle_beta   90.00
_cell.angle_gamma   90.00
#
_symmetry.space_group_name_H-M   'P 1'
#
loop_
_entity.id
_entity.type
_entity.pdbx_description
1 polymer ?
#
loop_
_entity_poly.entity_id
_entity_poly.type
_entity_poly.pdbx_seq_one_letter_code
_entity_poly.pdbx_strand_id
1 'polypeptide(L)'
;MDPFRMEENVKLPLSQDAALVAALAGTAMAFAHSAEDQAERWLRALRLHGRVGSALQALGVGEAPLMTRAEPPAPGLPAPSGDVALRAVERAGELAFLRDAPCVGTVDLLFALFEIYGGLLDRALYLRGASREELVECLATRDDSAEIRL
;
A
#
# COMPACT_ATOMS: atom_id res chain seq x y z
N MET A 1 14.60 1.41 -37.77
CA MET A 1 15.02 0.79 -36.49
C MET A 1 15.73 1.90 -35.74
N ASP A 2 15.10 2.46 -34.71
CA ASP A 2 15.58 3.65 -34.00
C ASP A 2 16.27 3.20 -32.70
N PRO A 3 17.59 3.40 -32.51
CA PRO A 3 18.34 2.80 -31.41
C PRO A 3 18.38 3.64 -30.12
N PHE A 4 17.60 4.72 -30.02
CA PHE A 4 17.62 5.64 -28.86
C PHE A 4 16.24 5.95 -28.28
N ARG A 5 15.39 4.93 -28.10
CA ARG A 5 14.32 5.06 -27.11
C ARG A 5 15.01 5.03 -25.74
N MET A 6 15.37 6.21 -25.24
CA MET A 6 15.45 6.44 -23.79
C MET A 6 14.20 5.80 -23.23
N GLU A 7 14.33 4.89 -22.28
CA GLU A 7 13.21 4.45 -21.46
C GLU A 7 12.66 5.73 -20.82
N GLU A 8 11.68 6.33 -21.49
CA GLU A 8 10.88 7.40 -20.95
C GLU A 8 10.22 6.73 -19.75
N ASN A 9 10.79 6.99 -18.57
CA ASN A 9 10.27 6.48 -17.32
C ASN A 9 8.91 7.16 -17.16
N VAL A 10 7.87 6.54 -17.73
CA VAL A 10 6.51 7.05 -17.73
C VAL A 10 6.06 7.04 -16.28
N LYS A 11 6.31 8.16 -15.59
CA LYS A 11 5.80 8.39 -14.24
C LYS A 11 4.32 8.71 -14.39
N LEU A 12 3.49 7.67 -14.35
CA LEU A 12 2.05 7.81 -14.30
C LEU A 12 1.68 8.71 -13.10
N PRO A 13 0.72 9.64 -13.28
CA PRO A 13 0.26 10.47 -12.18
C PRO A 13 -0.37 9.60 -11.09
N LEU A 14 -0.25 10.01 -9.83
CA LEU A 14 -1.00 9.39 -8.73
C LEU A 14 -2.47 9.81 -8.83
N SER A 15 -3.38 8.87 -8.56
CA SER A 15 -4.77 9.23 -8.22
C SER A 15 -4.80 10.05 -6.93
N GLN A 16 -5.88 10.82 -6.70
CA GLN A 16 -6.03 11.64 -5.49
C GLN A 16 -5.88 10.82 -4.20
N ASP A 17 -6.54 9.65 -4.14
CA ASP A 17 -6.45 8.74 -3.00
C ASP A 17 -5.03 8.18 -2.82
N ALA A 18 -4.37 7.77 -3.91
CA ALA A 18 -2.99 7.28 -3.85
C ALA A 18 -2.01 8.36 -3.36
N ALA A 19 -2.19 9.60 -3.81
CA ALA A 19 -1.39 10.75 -3.36
C ALA A 19 -1.60 11.04 -1.86
N LEU A 20 -2.85 10.99 -1.37
CA LEU A 20 -3.15 11.14 0.05
C LEU A 20 -2.50 10.05 0.89
N VAL A 21 -2.61 8.79 0.48
CA VAL A 21 -1.98 7.65 1.16
C VAL A 21 -0.47 7.83 1.23
N ALA A 22 0.18 8.12 0.10
CA ALA A 22 1.63 8.29 0.04
C ALA A 22 2.12 9.45 0.93
N ALA A 23 1.41 10.58 0.93
CA ALA A 23 1.76 11.73 1.77
C ALA A 23 1.58 11.44 3.27
N LEU A 24 0.45 10.84 3.66
CA LEU A 24 0.18 10.49 5.06
C LEU A 24 1.17 9.42 5.57
N ALA A 25 1.42 8.39 4.78
CA ALA A 25 2.37 7.36 5.13
C ALA A 25 3.80 7.94 5.22
N GLY A 26 4.23 8.70 4.21
CA GLY A 26 5.56 9.32 4.16
C GLY A 26 5.83 10.23 5.36
N THR A 27 4.86 11.06 5.76
CA THR A 27 5.00 11.89 6.98
C THR A 27 5.03 11.06 8.27
N ALA A 28 4.33 9.93 8.31
CA ALA A 28 4.36 9.02 9.45
C ALA A 28 5.67 8.20 9.57
N MET A 29 6.41 7.99 8.47
CA MET A 29 7.63 7.19 8.47
C MET A 29 8.74 7.75 9.35
N ALA A 30 8.80 9.08 9.54
CA ALA A 30 9.75 9.72 10.44
C ALA A 30 9.62 9.29 11.91
N PHE A 31 8.46 8.73 12.28
CA PHE A 31 8.16 8.25 13.63
C PHE A 31 8.19 6.72 13.74
N ALA A 32 8.57 6.01 12.67
CA ALA A 32 8.66 4.55 12.66
C ALA A 32 10.02 4.09 13.21
N HIS A 33 10.01 3.21 14.21
CA HIS A 33 11.23 2.72 14.85
C HIS A 33 11.66 1.34 14.31
N SER A 34 10.83 0.70 13.48
CA SER A 34 11.10 -0.59 12.85
C SER A 34 10.35 -0.76 11.52
N ALA A 35 10.67 -1.82 10.78
CA ALA A 35 9.97 -2.17 9.54
C ALA A 35 8.49 -2.54 9.78
N GLU A 36 8.20 -3.19 10.90
CA GLU A 36 6.83 -3.50 11.36
C GLU A 36 6.03 -2.21 11.58
N ASP A 37 6.65 -1.24 12.26
CA ASP A 37 6.09 0.08 12.52
C ASP A 37 5.72 0.82 11.23
N GLN A 38 6.56 0.70 10.19
CA GLN A 38 6.28 1.29 8.89
C GLN A 38 5.10 0.59 8.19
N ALA A 39 5.07 -0.74 8.18
CA ALA A 39 3.99 -1.52 7.58
C ALA A 39 2.62 -1.17 8.22
N GLU A 40 2.57 -1.01 9.53
CA GLU A 40 1.36 -0.59 10.23
C GLU A 40 0.89 0.82 9.85
N ARG A 41 1.83 1.76 9.70
CA ARG A 41 1.53 3.14 9.28
C ARG A 41 0.99 3.19 7.84
N TRP A 42 1.55 2.38 6.94
CA TRP A 42 1.01 2.21 5.59
C TRP A 42 -0.40 1.65 5.59
N LEU A 43 -0.63 0.58 6.36
CA LEU A 43 -1.95 -0.03 6.46
C LEU A 43 -2.99 0.96 7.01
N ARG A 44 -2.60 1.80 7.96
CA ARG A 44 -3.45 2.87 8.48
C ARG A 44 -3.81 3.90 7.41
N ALA A 45 -2.84 4.36 6.62
CA ALA A 45 -3.10 5.31 5.54
C ALA A 45 -4.01 4.70 4.46
N LEU A 46 -3.74 3.46 4.04
CA LEU A 46 -4.53 2.74 3.03
C LEU A 46 -5.99 2.52 3.44
N ARG A 47 -6.25 2.28 4.73
CA ARG A 47 -7.58 2.01 5.27
C ARG A 47 -8.60 3.13 5.00
N LEU A 48 -8.13 4.37 4.88
CA LEU A 48 -9.00 5.55 4.80
C LEU A 48 -9.32 5.98 3.35
N HIS A 49 -8.59 5.46 2.36
CA HIS A 49 -8.59 6.05 1.02
C HIS A 49 -8.77 5.01 -0.10
N GLY A 50 -9.61 5.38 -1.06
CA GLY A 50 -9.86 4.63 -2.29
C GLY A 50 -10.40 3.21 -2.11
N ARG A 51 -10.17 2.40 -3.14
CA ARG A 51 -10.69 1.02 -3.23
C ARG A 51 -10.15 0.12 -2.12
N VAL A 52 -8.85 0.23 -1.81
CA VAL A 52 -8.23 -0.56 -0.74
C VAL A 52 -8.84 -0.23 0.61
N GLY A 53 -9.05 1.06 0.93
CA GLY A 53 -9.73 1.45 2.16
C GLY A 53 -11.15 0.89 2.27
N SER A 54 -11.91 0.96 1.17
CA SER A 54 -13.26 0.38 1.10
C SER A 54 -13.27 -1.15 1.33
N ALA A 55 -12.28 -1.86 0.77
CA ALA A 55 -12.15 -3.31 0.93
C ALA A 55 -11.74 -3.68 2.38
N LEU A 56 -10.77 -2.98 2.95
CA LEU A 56 -10.35 -3.16 4.35
C LEU A 56 -11.52 -2.93 5.31
N GLN A 57 -12.32 -1.88 5.10
CA GLN A 57 -13.51 -1.61 5.91
C GLN A 57 -14.58 -2.71 5.77
N ALA A 58 -14.78 -3.25 4.57
CA ALA A 58 -15.71 -4.34 4.34
C ALA A 58 -15.29 -5.64 5.04
N LEU A 59 -13.98 -5.88 5.17
CA LEU A 59 -13.42 -7.00 5.94
C LEU A 59 -13.42 -6.77 7.46
N GLY A 60 -13.97 -5.65 7.94
CA GLY A 60 -14.02 -5.36 9.37
C GLY A 60 -12.68 -4.93 9.97
N VAL A 61 -11.69 -4.58 9.13
CA VAL A 61 -10.42 -3.99 9.59
C VAL A 61 -10.73 -2.61 10.18
N GLY A 62 -10.90 -2.55 11.50
CA GLY A 62 -11.22 -1.34 12.25
C GLY A 62 -10.03 -0.39 12.45
N GLU A 63 -10.28 0.81 12.97
CA GLU A 63 -9.22 1.61 13.62
C GLU A 63 -8.81 0.84 14.89
N ALA A 64 -7.85 -0.07 14.79
CA ALA A 64 -7.23 -0.62 15.98
C ALA A 64 -6.49 0.52 16.70
N PRO A 65 -6.55 0.61 18.05
CA PRO A 65 -5.69 1.50 18.80
C PRO A 65 -4.24 1.31 18.35
N LEU A 66 -3.45 2.38 18.35
CA LEU A 66 -2.01 2.28 18.13
C LEU A 66 -1.47 1.18 19.03
N MET A 67 -1.09 0.04 18.45
CA MET A 67 -0.25 -0.94 19.14
C MET A 67 1.18 -0.41 19.15
N THR A 68 1.35 0.86 19.50
CA THR A 68 2.60 1.39 20.03
C THR A 68 2.70 0.82 21.44
N ARG A 69 3.03 -0.48 21.49
CA ARG A 69 3.40 -1.13 22.72
C ARG A 69 4.56 -0.31 23.26
N ALA A 70 4.40 0.30 24.43
CA ALA A 70 5.50 0.90 25.18
C ALA A 70 6.46 -0.19 25.72
N GLU A 71 6.65 -1.26 24.95
CA GLU A 71 7.68 -2.25 25.17
C GLU A 71 8.98 -1.67 24.60
N PRO A 72 10.12 -1.84 25.30
CA PRO A 72 11.41 -1.55 24.70
C PRO A 72 11.49 -2.30 23.36
N PRO A 73 12.06 -1.69 22.32
CA PRO A 73 12.09 -2.29 21.00
C PRO A 73 12.67 -3.70 21.13
N ALA A 74 11.83 -4.71 20.89
CA ALA A 74 12.35 -6.01 20.53
C ALA A 74 13.23 -5.79 19.29
N PRO A 75 14.32 -6.54 19.09
CA PRO A 75 15.10 -6.44 17.88
C PRO A 75 14.24 -6.95 16.69
N GLY A 76 13.37 -6.07 16.20
CA GLY A 76 12.60 -6.24 14.97
C GLY A 76 13.52 -6.09 13.77
N LEU A 77 12.99 -6.37 12.58
CA LEU A 77 13.78 -6.20 11.38
C LEU A 77 14.15 -4.71 11.22
N PRO A 78 15.41 -4.41 10.84
CA PRO A 78 15.81 -3.04 10.59
C PRO A 78 14.89 -2.45 9.52
N ALA A 79 14.42 -1.23 9.79
CA ALA A 79 13.62 -0.47 8.86
C ALA A 79 14.32 -0.40 7.48
N PRO A 80 13.58 -0.56 6.37
CA PRO A 80 14.13 -0.34 5.04
C PRO A 80 14.82 1.04 4.96
N SER A 81 16.05 1.06 4.46
CA SER A 81 16.82 2.29 4.29
C SER A 81 16.34 3.11 3.08
N GLY A 82 16.39 4.44 3.20
CA GLY A 82 16.03 5.39 2.14
C GLY A 82 14.59 5.88 2.21
N ASP A 83 14.17 6.65 1.21
CA ASP A 83 12.78 7.13 1.13
C ASP A 83 11.85 5.99 0.68
N VAL A 84 11.31 5.27 1.66
CA VAL A 84 10.42 4.12 1.42
C VAL A 84 9.11 4.55 0.77
N ALA A 85 8.66 5.79 0.97
CA ALA A 85 7.47 6.31 0.31
C ALA A 85 7.72 6.55 -1.18
N LEU A 86 8.86 7.14 -1.54
CA LEU A 86 9.27 7.26 -2.93
C LEU A 86 9.37 5.88 -3.60
N ARG A 87 10.04 4.93 -2.95
CA ARG A 87 10.18 3.55 -3.48
C ARG A 87 8.83 2.85 -3.68
N ALA A 88 7.89 3.01 -2.75
CA ALA A 88 6.55 2.45 -2.88
C ALA A 88 5.78 3.08 -4.05
N VAL A 89 5.89 4.40 -4.24
CA VAL A 89 5.27 5.12 -5.36
C VAL A 89 5.87 4.71 -6.71
N GLU A 90 7.20 4.58 -6.80
CA GLU A 90 7.87 4.15 -8.02
C GLU A 90 7.43 2.74 -8.41
N ARG A 91 7.43 1.81 -7.45
CA ARG A 91 7.00 0.44 -7.71
C ARG A 91 5.51 0.35 -8.06
N ALA A 92 4.67 1.15 -7.43
CA ALA A 92 3.26 1.25 -7.78
C ALA A 92 3.05 1.82 -9.19
N GLY A 93 3.92 2.75 -9.62
CA GLY A 93 3.97 3.26 -10.99
C GLY A 93 4.22 2.17 -12.03
N GLU A 94 5.19 1.29 -11.77
CA GLU A 94 5.47 0.14 -12.63
C GLU A 94 4.26 -0.82 -12.72
N LEU A 95 3.60 -1.10 -11.60
CA LEU A 95 2.41 -1.96 -11.56
C LEU A 95 1.23 -1.34 -12.31
N ALA A 96 1.02 -0.02 -12.17
CA ALA A 96 -0.01 0.71 -12.90
C ALA A 96 0.25 0.72 -14.41
N PHE A 97 1.53 0.85 -14.81
CA PHE A 97 1.93 0.79 -16.20
C PHE A 97 1.70 -0.61 -16.79
N LEU A 98 2.05 -1.67 -16.06
CA LEU A 98 1.86 -3.05 -16.50
C LEU A 98 0.39 -3.44 -16.71
N ARG A 99 -0.55 -2.79 -16.01
CA ARG A 99 -2.00 -2.99 -16.19
C ARG A 99 -2.63 -2.02 -17.21
N ASP A 100 -1.83 -1.20 -17.90
CA ASP A 100 -2.28 -0.16 -18.83
C ASP A 100 -3.24 0.87 -18.17
N ALA A 101 -3.00 1.22 -16.91
CA ALA A 101 -3.81 2.21 -16.20
C ALA A 101 -3.35 3.64 -16.49
N PRO A 102 -4.27 4.61 -16.55
CA PRO A 102 -3.93 6.02 -16.80
C PRO A 102 -3.31 6.73 -15.59
N CYS A 103 -3.39 6.12 -14.40
CA CYS A 103 -2.85 6.67 -13.15
C CYS A 103 -2.59 5.55 -12.13
N VAL A 104 -1.77 5.85 -11.13
CA VAL A 104 -1.47 4.94 -10.01
C VAL A 104 -2.59 4.98 -8.98
N GLY A 105 -3.20 3.83 -8.70
CA GLY A 105 -4.27 3.66 -7.73
C GLY A 105 -3.77 3.20 -6.35
N THR A 106 -4.68 3.15 -5.38
CA THR A 106 -4.38 2.57 -4.06
C THR A 106 -4.14 1.06 -4.12
N VAL A 107 -4.69 0.38 -5.13
CA VAL A 107 -4.44 -1.04 -5.39
C VAL A 107 -2.98 -1.27 -5.82
N ASP A 108 -2.44 -0.43 -6.70
CA ASP A 108 -1.03 -0.48 -7.09
C ASP A 108 -0.10 -0.28 -5.90
N LEU A 109 -0.41 0.70 -5.04
CA LEU A 109 0.32 0.94 -3.81
C LEU A 109 0.26 -0.28 -2.87
N LEU A 110 -0.91 -0.90 -2.70
CA LEU A 110 -1.04 -2.10 -1.87
C LEU A 110 -0.12 -3.24 -2.36
N PHE A 111 -0.11 -3.51 -3.66
CA PHE A 111 0.74 -4.55 -4.24
C PHE A 111 2.24 -4.19 -4.14
N ALA A 112 2.61 -2.94 -4.36
CA ALA A 112 3.98 -2.48 -4.13
C ALA A 112 4.42 -2.69 -2.67
N LEU A 113 3.54 -2.40 -1.71
CA LEU A 113 3.82 -2.59 -0.29
C LEU A 113 3.91 -4.06 0.09
N PHE A 114 3.10 -4.92 -0.52
CA PHE A 114 3.23 -6.36 -0.37
C PHE A 114 4.60 -6.88 -0.83
N GLU A 115 5.18 -6.30 -1.88
CA GLU A 115 6.53 -6.66 -2.32
C GLU A 115 7.63 -6.09 -1.41
N ILE A 116 7.45 -4.86 -0.90
CA ILE A 116 8.45 -4.20 -0.04
C ILE A 116 8.49 -4.82 1.37
N TYR A 117 7.33 -5.08 1.97
CA TYR A 117 7.21 -5.52 3.36
C TYR A 117 6.93 -7.01 3.52
N GLY A 118 6.38 -7.67 2.48
CA GLY A 118 6.05 -9.09 2.52
C GLY A 118 5.26 -9.48 3.76
N GLY A 119 5.79 -10.47 4.49
CA GLY A 119 5.18 -11.00 5.71
C GLY A 119 4.94 -9.98 6.83
N LEU A 120 5.61 -8.83 6.82
CA LEU A 120 5.35 -7.77 7.81
C LEU A 120 3.99 -7.10 7.57
N LEU A 121 3.63 -6.87 6.31
CA LEU A 121 2.32 -6.34 5.96
C LEU A 121 1.23 -7.39 6.18
N ASP A 122 1.52 -8.66 5.88
CA ASP A 122 0.61 -9.78 6.15
C ASP A 122 0.33 -9.91 7.65
N ARG A 123 1.37 -9.79 8.48
CA ARG A 123 1.23 -9.77 9.94
C ARG A 123 0.41 -8.57 10.41
N ALA A 124 0.64 -7.38 9.85
CA ALA A 124 -0.12 -6.19 10.20
C ALA A 124 -1.60 -6.30 9.84
N LEU A 125 -1.94 -6.96 8.72
CA LEU A 125 -3.30 -7.32 8.35
C LEU A 125 -3.91 -8.34 9.32
N TYR A 126 -3.16 -9.41 9.61
CA TYR A 126 -3.62 -10.50 10.47
C TYR A 126 -3.95 -10.02 11.89
N LEU A 127 -3.12 -9.16 12.46
CA LEU A 127 -3.36 -8.53 13.76
C LEU A 127 -4.64 -7.69 13.81
N ARG A 128 -5.17 -7.29 12.64
CA ARG A 128 -6.41 -6.52 12.50
C ARG A 128 -7.57 -7.37 11.96
N GLY A 129 -7.41 -8.69 11.93
CA GLY A 129 -8.48 -9.64 11.60
C GLY A 129 -8.70 -9.88 10.12
N ALA A 130 -7.73 -9.56 9.26
CA ALA A 130 -7.81 -9.84 7.83
C ALA A 130 -6.54 -10.53 7.31
N SER A 131 -6.68 -11.33 6.27
CA SER A 131 -5.56 -11.89 5.50
C SER A 131 -5.34 -11.17 4.18
N ARG A 132 -4.19 -11.41 3.55
CA ARG A 132 -3.90 -10.95 2.20
C ARG A 132 -4.91 -11.52 1.21
N GLU A 133 -5.21 -12.81 1.34
CA GLU A 133 -6.09 -13.56 0.45
C GLU A 133 -7.50 -12.99 0.48
N GLU A 134 -8.07 -12.78 1.68
CA GLU A 134 -9.39 -12.15 1.84
C GLU A 134 -9.42 -10.73 1.26
N LEU A 135 -8.35 -9.95 1.44
CA LEU A 135 -8.25 -8.60 0.88
C LEU A 135 -8.22 -8.61 -0.66
N VAL A 136 -7.44 -9.51 -1.27
CA VAL A 136 -7.36 -9.64 -2.72
C VAL A 136 -8.70 -10.13 -3.29
N GLU A 137 -9.34 -11.11 -2.66
CA GLU A 137 -10.66 -11.60 -3.04
C GLU A 137 -11.74 -10.50 -2.92
N CYS A 138 -11.71 -9.73 -1.84
CA CYS A 138 -12.60 -8.58 -1.65
C CYS A 138 -12.39 -7.50 -2.72
N LEU A 139 -11.15 -7.27 -3.15
CA LEU A 139 -10.84 -6.31 -4.21
C LEU A 139 -11.33 -6.77 -5.59
N ALA A 140 -11.19 -8.08 -5.89
CA ALA A 140 -11.63 -8.68 -7.15
C ALA A 140 -13.15 -8.66 -7.30
N THR A 141 -13.88 -9.13 -6.28
CA THR A 141 -15.36 -9.15 -6.28
C THR A 141 -15.99 -7.75 -6.43
N ARG A 142 -15.28 -6.71 -5.99
CA ARG A 142 -15.72 -5.32 -6.11
C ARG A 142 -15.34 -4.67 -7.45
N ASP A 143 -14.43 -5.26 -8.21
CA ASP A 143 -14.15 -4.88 -9.60
C ASP A 143 -15.32 -5.30 -10.49
N ASP A 144 -15.72 -6.57 -10.40
CA ASP A 144 -16.83 -7.15 -11.16
C ASP A 144 -18.17 -6.45 -10.89
N SER A 145 -18.40 -6.00 -9.65
CA SER A 145 -19.62 -5.30 -9.25
C SER A 145 -19.76 -3.90 -9.87
N ALA A 146 -18.67 -3.31 -10.37
CA ALA A 146 -18.69 -2.04 -11.10
C ALA A 146 -19.04 -2.25 -12.59
N GLU A 147 -18.64 -3.38 -13.17
CA GLU A 147 -18.92 -3.71 -14.58
C GLU A 147 -20.37 -4.18 -14.83
N ILE A 148 -21.02 -4.81 -13.84
CA ILE A 148 -22.40 -5.32 -13.96
C ILE A 148 -23.47 -4.19 -13.94
N ARG A 149 -23.08 -2.92 -13.76
CA ARG A 149 -23.99 -1.76 -13.71
C ARG A 149 -24.13 -0.97 -15.03
N LEU A 150 -23.75 -1.53 -16.17
CA LEU A 150 -23.94 -0.94 -17.51
C LEU A 150 -24.96 -1.72 -18.33
#